data_AF-A0AAE9JQZ6-F1
#
_entry.id   AF-A0AAE9JQZ6-F1
#
_cell.length_a   1.000
_cell.length_b   1.000
_cell.length_c   1.000
_cell.angle_alpha   90.00
_cell.angle_beta   90.00
_cell.angle_gamma   90.00
#
_symmetry.space_group_name_H-M   'P 1'
#
loop_
_entity.id
_entity.type
_entity.pdbx_description
1 polymer ?
#
loop_
_entity_poly.entity_id
_entity_poly.type
_entity_poly.pdbx_seq_one_letter_code
_entity_poly.pdbx_strand_id
1 'polypeptide(L)'
;MGEEGFSMQEAYRVVSKTGPIETYKRDMNKVGPGQYWMYTEEYFYPRQFYVIGAGPSFDNSSRNSTEPIQYIIASDANRLSLMVYARDPLVFFQKYNKEVVEFMNGHGFGGNVFWNSPKPIYQGPDCEWPSEKEVFARRVLKNQEMNERNKNGTSDPILSGMPLADMIRDPKRTLERLVGAKALQQASAGITAGPPASRSE
;
A
#
# COMPACT_ATOMS: atom_id res chain seq x y z
N MET A 1 2.75 -3.56 -17.15
CA MET A 1 3.65 -4.66 -16.72
C MET A 1 4.49 -5.04 -17.92
N GLY A 2 5.80 -5.25 -17.75
CA GLY A 2 6.65 -5.77 -18.83
C GLY A 2 6.30 -7.23 -19.15
N GLU A 3 6.84 -7.74 -20.26
CA GLU A 3 6.70 -9.13 -20.68
C GLU A 3 7.19 -10.07 -19.56
N GLU A 4 6.45 -11.16 -19.29
CA GLU A 4 6.75 -12.17 -18.25
C GLU A 4 6.78 -11.68 -16.78
N GLY A 5 6.22 -10.51 -16.49
CA GLY A 5 5.92 -10.08 -15.12
C GLY A 5 4.70 -10.79 -14.52
N PHE A 6 4.55 -10.72 -13.20
CA PHE A 6 3.36 -11.22 -12.50
C PHE A 6 2.94 -10.26 -11.39
N SER A 7 1.69 -10.36 -10.94
CA SER A 7 1.19 -9.57 -9.80
C SER A 7 0.84 -10.50 -8.65
N MET A 8 1.24 -10.12 -7.44
CA MET A 8 0.87 -10.79 -6.21
C MET A 8 -0.11 -9.92 -5.43
N GLN A 9 -1.15 -10.55 -4.89
CA GLN A 9 -2.09 -9.91 -3.99
C GLN A 9 -1.98 -10.57 -2.63
N GLU A 10 -1.66 -9.76 -1.63
CA GLU A 10 -1.62 -10.19 -0.24
C GLU A 10 -2.83 -9.60 0.47
N ALA A 11 -3.47 -10.41 1.31
CA ALA A 11 -4.59 -9.98 2.14
C ALA A 11 -4.49 -10.61 3.52
N TYR A 12 -4.68 -9.82 4.56
CA TYR A 12 -4.72 -10.30 5.94
C TYR A 12 -5.71 -9.49 6.77
N ARG A 13 -6.19 -10.10 7.85
CA ARG A 13 -7.03 -9.42 8.85
C ARG A 13 -6.14 -8.74 9.89
N VAL A 14 -6.39 -7.48 10.18
CA VAL A 14 -5.63 -6.71 11.17
C VAL A 14 -6.20 -6.95 12.56
N VAL A 15 -5.32 -7.16 13.56
CA VAL A 15 -5.62 -7.30 15.00
C VAL A 15 -6.40 -8.56 15.40
N SER A 16 -7.48 -8.93 14.70
CA SER A 16 -8.40 -9.99 15.13
C SER A 16 -9.00 -10.79 13.97
N LYS A 17 -9.60 -11.95 14.31
CA LYS A 17 -10.30 -12.83 13.35
C LYS A 17 -11.46 -12.14 12.61
N THR A 18 -12.07 -11.14 13.21
CA THR A 18 -13.15 -10.32 12.60
C THR A 18 -12.68 -8.91 12.26
N GLY A 19 -11.36 -8.68 12.32
CA GLY A 19 -10.76 -7.39 12.05
C GLY A 19 -10.90 -6.97 10.59
N PRO A 20 -10.63 -5.67 10.30
CA PRO A 20 -10.64 -5.18 8.93
C PRO A 20 -9.61 -5.93 8.08
N ILE A 21 -9.94 -6.17 6.82
CA ILE A 21 -9.01 -6.77 5.86
C ILE A 21 -8.20 -5.66 5.21
N GLU A 22 -6.88 -5.78 5.35
CA GLU A 22 -5.92 -5.02 4.56
C GLU A 22 -5.51 -5.83 3.34
N THR A 23 -5.37 -5.13 2.21
CA THR A 23 -4.96 -5.73 0.94
C THR A 23 -3.83 -4.94 0.33
N TYR A 24 -2.85 -5.66 -0.19
CA TYR A 24 -1.66 -5.14 -0.84
C TYR A 24 -1.53 -5.74 -2.22
N LYS A 25 -1.30 -4.88 -3.21
CA LYS A 25 -0.88 -5.31 -4.54
C LYS A 25 0.61 -5.11 -4.66
N ARG A 26 1.28 -6.14 -5.18
CA ARG A 26 2.69 -6.11 -5.53
C ARG A 26 2.84 -6.51 -6.98
N ASP A 27 3.25 -5.57 -7.82
CA ASP A 27 3.46 -5.81 -9.24
C ASP A 27 4.95 -6.12 -9.46
N MET A 28 5.23 -7.29 -10.03
CA MET A 28 6.59 -7.78 -10.29
C MET A 28 6.92 -7.58 -11.76
N ASN A 29 7.91 -6.74 -12.04
CA ASN A 29 8.47 -6.58 -13.37
C ASN A 29 9.73 -7.42 -13.51
N LYS A 30 9.78 -8.32 -14.48
CA LYS A 30 10.93 -9.21 -14.69
C LYS A 30 12.14 -8.42 -15.19
N VAL A 31 13.30 -8.71 -14.63
CA VAL A 31 14.60 -8.11 -15.01
C VAL A 31 15.55 -9.18 -15.55
N GLY A 32 15.45 -10.39 -15.00
CA GLY A 32 16.27 -11.54 -15.38
C GLY A 32 15.67 -12.84 -14.86
N PRO A 33 16.37 -13.98 -15.05
CA PRO A 33 15.92 -15.27 -14.54
C PRO A 33 15.77 -15.24 -13.01
N GLY A 34 14.54 -15.34 -12.51
CA GLY A 34 14.23 -15.27 -11.09
C GLY A 34 14.41 -13.87 -10.46
N GLN A 35 14.67 -12.82 -11.23
CA GLN A 35 14.93 -11.47 -10.72
C GLN A 35 13.82 -10.50 -11.13
N TYR A 36 13.24 -9.81 -10.14
CA TYR A 36 12.10 -8.93 -10.34
C TYR A 36 12.28 -7.59 -9.62
N TRP A 37 11.79 -6.51 -10.23
CA TRP A 37 11.48 -5.27 -9.53
C TRP A 37 10.05 -5.34 -9.01
N MET A 38 9.91 -5.26 -7.69
CA MET A 38 8.63 -5.27 -6.97
C MET A 38 8.16 -3.84 -6.72
N TYR A 39 7.03 -3.48 -7.34
CA TYR A 39 6.33 -2.23 -7.10
C TYR A 39 5.20 -2.49 -6.10
N THR A 40 5.09 -1.67 -5.05
CA THR A 40 4.02 -1.77 -4.05
C THR A 40 3.13 -0.53 -4.08
N GLU A 41 1.90 -0.66 -3.59
CA GLU A 41 0.97 0.49 -3.49
C GLU A 41 1.43 1.52 -2.43
N GLU A 42 2.23 1.11 -1.45
CA GLU A 42 2.63 1.95 -0.31
C GLU A 42 3.94 2.71 -0.53
N TYR A 43 4.85 2.16 -1.35
CA TYR A 43 6.21 2.66 -1.46
C TYR A 43 6.54 3.02 -2.90
N PHE A 44 7.08 4.22 -3.10
CA PHE A 44 7.40 4.74 -4.43
C PHE A 44 8.59 4.02 -5.08
N TYR A 45 9.56 3.61 -4.27
CA TYR A 45 10.77 2.96 -4.78
C TYR A 45 10.56 1.45 -4.96
N PRO A 46 10.82 0.90 -6.16
CA PRO A 46 10.72 -0.53 -6.36
C PRO A 46 11.79 -1.26 -5.55
N ARG A 47 11.41 -2.38 -4.95
CA ARG A 47 12.32 -3.25 -4.20
C ARG A 47 12.77 -4.40 -5.09
N GLN A 48 13.99 -4.87 -4.89
CA GLN A 48 14.47 -6.05 -5.60
C GLN A 48 13.88 -7.31 -4.96
N PHE A 49 13.34 -8.19 -5.79
CA PHE A 49 12.71 -9.44 -5.39
C PHE A 49 13.31 -10.58 -6.22
N TYR A 50 13.99 -11.50 -5.54
CA TYR A 50 14.66 -12.63 -6.16
C TYR A 50 13.96 -13.92 -5.78
N VAL A 51 13.43 -14.65 -6.76
CA VAL A 51 13.00 -16.03 -6.59
C VAL A 51 14.24 -16.91 -6.71
N ILE A 52 14.70 -17.42 -5.58
CA ILE A 52 15.93 -18.22 -5.47
C ILE A 52 15.65 -19.73 -5.53
N GLY A 53 14.40 -20.14 -5.32
CA GLY A 53 13.97 -21.52 -5.45
C GLY A 53 12.46 -21.61 -5.71
N ALA A 54 12.04 -22.66 -6.39
CA ALA A 54 10.63 -22.97 -6.62
C ALA A 54 10.49 -24.49 -6.67
N GLY A 55 9.39 -25.02 -6.13
CA GLY A 55 9.18 -26.45 -6.10
C GLY A 55 7.71 -26.87 -6.22
N PRO A 56 7.45 -28.18 -6.37
CA PRO A 56 8.42 -29.28 -6.29
C PRO A 56 9.43 -29.29 -7.45
N SER A 57 10.64 -29.81 -7.22
CA SER A 57 11.69 -29.92 -8.23
C SER A 57 11.21 -30.76 -9.41
N PHE A 58 11.09 -30.16 -10.60
CA PHE A 58 10.77 -30.89 -11.81
C PHE A 58 12.05 -31.49 -12.39
N ASP A 59 12.29 -32.77 -12.15
CA ASP A 59 13.35 -33.49 -12.86
C ASP A 59 13.06 -33.47 -14.37
N ASN A 60 14.12 -33.49 -15.20
CA ASN A 60 14.00 -33.55 -16.67
C ASN A 60 13.19 -34.77 -17.17
N SER A 61 13.05 -35.82 -16.35
CA SER A 61 12.20 -37.01 -16.57
C SER A 61 10.72 -36.76 -16.25
N SER A 62 10.40 -35.72 -15.48
CA SER A 62 9.07 -35.27 -15.05
C SER A 62 8.62 -34.01 -15.81
N ARG A 63 9.07 -33.84 -17.06
CA ARG A 63 8.56 -32.79 -17.97
C ARG A 63 7.04 -32.87 -18.23
N ASN A 64 6.39 -33.94 -17.75
CA ASN A 64 4.94 -34.16 -17.76
C ASN A 64 4.30 -34.04 -16.36
N SER A 65 4.94 -33.36 -15.41
CA SER A 65 4.28 -33.03 -14.15
C SER A 65 3.24 -31.93 -14.42
N THR A 66 1.99 -32.34 -14.60
CA THR A 66 0.80 -31.48 -14.57
C THR A 66 0.63 -30.79 -13.20
N GLU A 67 1.43 -31.16 -12.19
CA GLU A 67 1.34 -30.56 -10.87
C GLU A 67 1.90 -29.14 -10.88
N PRO A 68 1.12 -28.14 -10.40
CA PRO A 68 1.57 -26.77 -10.35
C PRO A 68 2.66 -26.58 -9.29
N ILE A 69 3.50 -25.56 -9.47
CA ILE A 69 4.47 -25.09 -8.46
C ILE A 69 3.73 -24.86 -7.13
N GLN A 70 4.12 -25.59 -6.09
CA GLN A 70 3.49 -25.55 -4.77
C GLN A 70 4.06 -24.48 -3.85
N TYR A 71 5.33 -24.12 -4.03
CA TYR A 71 5.96 -23.07 -3.24
C TYR A 71 7.06 -22.36 -4.03
N ILE A 72 7.37 -21.15 -3.59
CA ILE A 72 8.53 -20.36 -4.02
C ILE A 72 9.28 -19.82 -2.81
N ILE A 73 10.60 -19.75 -2.96
CA ILE A 73 11.52 -19.18 -1.97
C ILE A 73 12.05 -17.89 -2.57
N ALA A 74 11.83 -16.79 -1.86
CA ALA A 74 12.19 -15.46 -2.29
C ALA A 74 13.08 -14.73 -1.28
N SER A 75 13.94 -13.85 -1.78
CA SER A 75 14.84 -13.03 -0.98
C SER A 75 15.08 -11.67 -1.64
N ASP A 76 15.71 -10.75 -0.92
CA ASP A 76 16.19 -9.47 -1.43
C ASP A 76 17.64 -9.58 -1.94
N ALA A 77 18.16 -8.53 -2.60
CA ALA A 77 19.53 -8.56 -3.13
C ALA A 77 20.60 -8.78 -2.06
N ASN A 78 20.36 -8.26 -0.86
CA ASN A 78 21.31 -8.32 0.24
C ASN A 78 21.19 -9.62 1.05
N ARG A 79 20.25 -10.51 0.72
CA ARG A 79 19.97 -11.75 1.46
C ARG A 79 19.65 -11.52 2.94
N LEU A 80 19.09 -10.36 3.28
CA LEU A 80 18.72 -10.01 4.66
C LEU A 80 17.28 -10.41 4.97
N SER A 81 16.45 -10.57 3.94
CA SER A 81 15.07 -11.01 4.06
C SER A 81 14.88 -12.33 3.34
N LEU A 82 14.11 -13.21 3.97
CA LEU A 82 13.74 -14.50 3.42
C LEU A 82 12.23 -14.65 3.54
N MET A 83 11.61 -15.04 2.43
CA MET A 83 10.18 -15.24 2.32
C MET A 83 9.93 -16.58 1.64
N VAL A 84 9.07 -17.40 2.22
CA VAL A 84 8.61 -18.64 1.61
C VAL A 84 7.11 -18.51 1.38
N TYR A 85 6.71 -18.54 0.12
CA TYR A 85 5.31 -18.51 -0.28
C TYR A 85 4.89 -19.93 -0.65
N ALA A 86 3.83 -20.43 -0.03
CA ALA A 86 3.26 -21.73 -0.31
C ALA A 86 1.80 -21.58 -0.77
N ARG A 87 1.35 -22.44 -1.69
CA ARG A 87 -0.05 -22.49 -2.13
C ARG A 87 -0.99 -22.92 -1.00
N ASP A 88 -0.60 -23.97 -0.29
CA ASP A 88 -1.32 -24.50 0.85
C ASP A 88 -0.33 -24.67 2.01
N PRO A 89 -0.52 -23.93 3.12
CA PRO A 89 0.39 -24.00 4.26
C PRO A 89 0.40 -25.39 4.91
N LEU A 90 -0.75 -26.08 4.98
CA LEU A 90 -0.86 -27.38 5.62
C LEU A 90 -0.11 -28.44 4.81
N VAL A 91 -0.31 -28.47 3.49
CA VAL A 91 0.41 -29.38 2.59
C VAL A 91 1.91 -29.06 2.60
N PHE A 92 2.27 -27.79 2.64
CA PHE A 92 3.67 -27.36 2.72
C PHE A 92 4.38 -27.90 3.96
N PHE A 93 3.80 -27.72 5.15
CA PHE A 93 4.41 -28.21 6.39
C PHE A 93 4.51 -29.74 6.44
N GLN A 94 3.58 -30.45 5.79
CA GLN A 94 3.59 -31.92 5.74
C GLN A 94 4.60 -32.50 4.75
N LYS A 95 4.73 -31.90 3.55
CA LYS A 95 5.49 -32.51 2.44
C LYS A 95 6.80 -31.80 2.10
N TYR A 96 6.80 -30.46 2.12
CA TYR A 96 7.87 -29.66 1.52
C TYR A 96 8.76 -28.94 2.55
N ASN A 97 8.34 -28.85 3.80
CA ASN A 97 9.10 -28.12 4.82
C ASN A 97 10.54 -28.62 4.99
N LYS A 98 10.75 -29.95 4.98
CA LYS A 98 12.09 -30.53 5.14
C LYS A 98 13.03 -30.13 4.01
N GLU A 99 12.61 -30.27 2.76
CA GLU A 99 13.43 -29.91 1.59
C GLU A 99 13.71 -28.41 1.53
N VAL A 100 12.73 -27.56 1.89
CA VAL A 100 12.93 -26.11 1.90
C VAL A 100 13.91 -25.70 3.00
N VAL A 101 13.81 -26.30 4.19
CA VAL A 101 14.78 -26.06 5.27
C VAL A 101 16.19 -26.50 4.87
N GLU A 102 16.34 -27.68 4.25
CA GLU A 102 17.64 -28.14 3.75
C GLU A 102 18.20 -27.20 2.66
N PHE A 103 17.37 -26.74 1.72
CA PHE A 103 17.73 -25.76 0.70
C PHE A 103 18.20 -24.44 1.34
N MET A 104 17.46 -23.92 2.32
CA MET A 104 17.78 -22.68 3.02
C MET A 104 19.09 -22.79 3.80
N ASN A 105 19.33 -23.94 4.45
CA ASN A 105 20.58 -24.21 5.15
C ASN A 105 21.77 -24.18 4.19
N GLY A 106 21.65 -24.82 3.02
CA GLY A 106 22.69 -24.81 1.98
C GLY A 106 22.96 -23.42 1.38
N HIS A 107 21.99 -22.51 1.43
CA HIS A 107 22.10 -21.15 0.89
C HIS A 107 22.48 -20.08 1.94
N GLY A 108 22.82 -20.50 3.16
CA GLY A 108 23.26 -19.58 4.23
C GLY A 108 22.14 -18.90 5.01
N PHE A 109 20.88 -19.29 4.76
CA PHE A 109 19.71 -18.86 5.54
C PHE A 109 19.44 -19.75 6.76
N GLY A 110 20.26 -20.76 6.99
CA GLY A 110 20.19 -21.60 8.17
C GLY A 110 21.56 -22.17 8.50
N GLY A 111 22.16 -21.61 9.54
CA GLY A 111 23.42 -22.07 10.11
C GLY A 111 23.25 -22.42 11.58
N ASN A 112 24.33 -22.89 12.22
CA ASN A 112 24.46 -23.22 13.65
C ASN A 112 24.20 -22.02 14.61
N VAL A 113 23.60 -20.96 14.11
CA VAL A 113 23.51 -19.64 14.69
C VAL A 113 22.04 -19.26 14.77
N PHE A 114 21.47 -19.37 15.96
CA PHE A 114 20.02 -19.26 16.19
C PHE A 114 19.39 -17.93 15.76
N TRP A 115 20.17 -16.86 15.58
CA TRP A 115 19.68 -15.56 15.13
C TRP A 115 19.54 -15.44 13.61
N ASN A 116 20.09 -16.39 12.84
CA ASN A 116 20.00 -16.42 11.38
C ASN A 116 19.17 -17.60 10.87
N SER A 117 18.46 -18.32 11.75
CA SER A 117 17.55 -19.40 11.34
C SER A 117 16.20 -18.83 10.89
N PRO A 118 15.58 -19.39 9.85
CA PRO A 118 14.29 -18.93 9.39
C PRO A 118 13.23 -19.29 10.43
N LYS A 119 12.39 -18.32 10.80
CA LYS A 119 11.29 -18.55 11.74
C LYS A 119 10.02 -18.90 10.98
N PRO A 120 9.41 -20.08 11.22
CA PRO A 120 8.14 -20.40 10.60
C PRO A 120 7.05 -19.47 11.14
N ILE A 121 6.21 -18.97 10.24
CA ILE A 121 4.99 -18.24 10.59
C ILE A 121 3.92 -19.29 10.88
N TYR A 122 3.22 -19.14 12.01
CA TYR A 122 2.13 -20.03 12.38
C TYR A 122 0.97 -19.87 11.39
N GLN A 123 0.61 -20.98 10.73
CA GLN A 123 -0.51 -21.07 9.78
C GLN A 123 -1.40 -22.28 10.12
N GLY A 124 -2.12 -22.18 11.24
CA GLY A 124 -2.95 -23.25 11.78
C GLY A 124 -4.36 -23.34 11.17
N PRO A 125 -5.13 -24.38 11.54
CA PRO A 125 -6.54 -24.52 11.14
C PRO A 125 -7.45 -23.44 11.75
N ASP A 126 -6.98 -22.72 12.74
CA ASP A 126 -7.64 -21.58 13.39
C ASP A 126 -7.36 -20.24 12.69
N CYS A 127 -6.45 -20.22 11.70
CA CYS A 127 -6.21 -19.08 10.82
C CYS A 127 -7.31 -18.97 9.77
N GLU A 128 -8.14 -17.94 9.89
CA GLU A 128 -9.20 -17.67 8.93
C GLU A 128 -8.70 -16.69 7.86
N TRP A 129 -8.59 -17.19 6.62
CA TRP A 129 -8.15 -16.40 5.48
C TRP A 129 -9.33 -15.71 4.79
N PRO A 130 -9.19 -14.44 4.38
CA PRO A 130 -10.23 -13.79 3.61
C PRO A 130 -10.41 -14.48 2.25
N SER A 131 -11.66 -14.66 1.83
CA SER A 131 -11.96 -15.29 0.53
C SER A 131 -11.58 -14.37 -0.64
N GLU A 132 -11.31 -14.94 -1.82
CA GLU A 132 -10.98 -14.14 -3.02
C GLU A 132 -12.06 -13.10 -3.34
N LYS A 133 -13.34 -13.44 -3.15
CA LYS A 133 -14.47 -12.52 -3.37
C LYS A 133 -14.46 -11.36 -2.37
N GLU A 134 -14.13 -11.65 -1.11
CA GLU A 134 -14.04 -10.65 -0.04
C GLU A 134 -12.86 -9.70 -0.29
N VAL A 135 -11.70 -10.24 -0.68
CA VAL A 135 -10.52 -9.45 -1.08
C VAL A 135 -10.82 -8.56 -2.28
N PHE A 136 -11.47 -9.12 -3.31
CA PHE A 136 -11.86 -8.38 -4.51
C PHE A 136 -12.82 -7.23 -4.16
N ALA A 137 -13.91 -7.52 -3.44
CA ALA A 137 -14.87 -6.51 -3.02
C ALA A 137 -14.20 -5.40 -2.19
N ARG A 138 -13.33 -5.78 -1.24
CA ARG A 138 -12.62 -4.81 -0.40
C ARG A 138 -11.70 -3.91 -1.22
N ARG A 139 -11.01 -4.46 -2.23
CA ARG A 139 -10.15 -3.66 -3.12
C ARG A 139 -10.97 -2.71 -4.01
N VAL A 140 -12.10 -3.16 -4.56
CA VAL A 140 -13.00 -2.29 -5.34
C VAL A 140 -13.47 -1.12 -4.47
N LEU A 141 -13.91 -1.39 -3.24
CA LEU A 141 -14.33 -0.35 -2.29
C LEU A 141 -13.18 0.60 -1.91
N LYS A 142 -11.98 0.07 -1.64
CA LYS A 142 -10.77 0.88 -1.35
C LYS A 142 -10.46 1.83 -2.52
N ASN A 143 -10.56 1.35 -3.75
CA ASN A 143 -10.33 2.17 -4.94
C ASN A 143 -11.41 3.23 -5.15
N GLN A 144 -12.67 2.91 -4.85
CA GLN A 144 -13.77 3.89 -4.88
C GLN A 144 -13.56 4.99 -3.83
N GLU A 145 -13.25 4.62 -2.58
CA GLU A 145 -12.98 5.57 -1.51
C GLU A 145 -11.77 6.46 -1.85
N MET A 146 -10.70 5.88 -2.39
CA MET A 146 -9.53 6.65 -2.82
C MET A 146 -9.86 7.61 -3.96
N ASN A 147 -10.67 7.18 -4.94
CA ASN A 147 -11.13 8.05 -6.01
C ASN A 147 -12.04 9.19 -5.50
N GLU A 148 -12.91 8.92 -4.53
CA GLU A 148 -13.73 9.94 -3.89
C GLU A 148 -12.88 10.92 -3.07
N ARG A 149 -11.90 10.41 -2.31
CA ARG A 149 -10.91 11.25 -1.60
C ARG A 149 -10.09 12.08 -2.57
N ASN A 150 -9.69 11.55 -3.72
CA ASN A 150 -8.94 12.31 -4.73
C ASN A 150 -9.83 13.35 -5.43
N LYS A 151 -11.11 13.05 -5.67
CA LYS A 151 -12.10 14.01 -6.17
C LYS A 151 -12.36 15.13 -5.15
N ASN A 152 -12.42 14.79 -3.87
CA ASN A 152 -12.59 15.74 -2.77
C ASN A 152 -11.24 16.39 -2.34
N GLY A 153 -10.11 15.84 -2.80
CA GLY A 153 -8.73 16.11 -2.41
C GLY A 153 -8.12 17.37 -3.01
N THR A 154 -8.92 18.43 -3.10
CA THR A 154 -8.44 19.81 -2.99
C THR A 154 -8.82 20.44 -1.64
N SER A 155 -9.31 19.66 -0.67
CA SER A 155 -9.55 20.14 0.69
C SER A 155 -8.64 19.46 1.70
N ASP A 156 -7.39 19.92 1.77
CA ASP A 156 -6.62 19.79 3.00
C ASP A 156 -7.36 20.56 4.12
N PRO A 157 -7.74 19.91 5.24
CA PRO A 157 -8.40 20.61 6.34
C PRO A 157 -7.47 21.61 7.04
N ILE A 158 -6.16 21.59 6.74
CA ILE A 158 -5.16 22.55 7.24
C ILE A 158 -5.19 23.87 6.43
N LEU A 159 -5.73 23.86 5.20
CA LEU A 159 -5.81 25.06 4.33
C LEU A 159 -7.22 25.63 4.20
N SER A 160 -8.23 25.01 4.82
CA SER A 160 -9.59 25.55 4.92
C SER A 160 -9.63 26.72 5.91
N GLY A 161 -9.09 27.86 5.48
CA GLY A 161 -9.07 29.09 6.27
C GLY A 161 -8.07 30.15 5.78
N MET A 162 -7.21 29.84 4.81
CA MET A 162 -6.29 30.83 4.24
C MET A 162 -6.92 31.53 3.02
N PRO A 163 -7.05 32.88 3.01
CA PRO A 163 -7.69 33.62 1.93
C PRO A 163 -7.02 33.45 0.55
N LEU A 164 -5.78 32.95 0.51
CA LEU A 164 -5.07 32.65 -0.72
C LEU A 164 -5.55 31.35 -1.40
N ALA A 165 -5.96 30.35 -0.62
CA ALA A 165 -6.45 29.07 -1.17
C ALA A 165 -7.81 29.23 -1.86
N ASP A 166 -8.69 30.08 -1.30
CA ASP A 166 -9.97 30.43 -1.89
C ASP A 166 -9.83 31.34 -3.13
N MET A 167 -8.75 32.12 -3.23
CA MET A 167 -8.44 32.94 -4.41
C MET A 167 -8.03 32.09 -5.63
N ILE A 168 -7.33 30.98 -5.39
CA ILE A 168 -6.90 30.07 -6.46
C ILE A 168 -8.07 29.22 -6.97
N ARG A 169 -8.99 28.82 -6.08
CA ARG A 169 -10.17 28.01 -6.42
C ARG A 169 -11.22 28.76 -7.23
N ASP A 170 -11.57 29.98 -6.83
CA ASP A 170 -12.59 30.79 -7.50
C ASP A 170 -12.22 32.29 -7.46
N PRO A 171 -11.34 32.77 -8.35
CA PRO A 171 -10.82 34.14 -8.29
C PRO A 171 -11.93 35.20 -8.42
N LYS A 172 -12.99 34.92 -9.18
CA LYS A 172 -14.11 35.85 -9.38
C LYS A 172 -14.94 36.08 -8.12
N ARG A 173 -15.30 35.00 -7.42
CA ARG A 173 -16.14 35.05 -6.21
C ARG A 173 -15.39 35.69 -5.03
N THR A 174 -14.09 35.49 -4.98
CA THR A 174 -13.19 36.09 -3.98
C THR A 174 -12.96 37.58 -4.26
N LEU A 175 -12.83 37.99 -5.53
CA LEU A 175 -12.78 39.41 -5.92
C LEU A 175 -14.08 40.15 -5.57
N GLU A 176 -15.24 39.55 -5.83
CA GLU A 176 -16.54 40.12 -5.48
C GLU A 176 -16.68 40.37 -3.97
N ARG A 177 -16.18 39.44 -3.14
CA ARG A 177 -16.15 39.61 -1.67
C ARG A 177 -15.18 40.69 -1.21
N LEU A 178 -14.00 40.78 -1.82
CA LEU A 178 -12.99 41.80 -1.48
C LEU A 178 -13.44 43.21 -1.89
N VAL A 179 -14.11 43.34 -3.04
CA VAL A 179 -14.70 44.60 -3.50
C VAL A 179 -15.90 45.00 -2.62
N GLY A 180 -16.75 44.03 -2.26
CA GLY A 180 -17.88 44.26 -1.33
C GLY A 180 -17.43 44.65 0.08
N ALA A 181 -16.35 44.06 0.59
CA ALA A 181 -15.79 44.41 1.90
C ALA A 181 -15.17 45.82 1.91
N LYS A 182 -14.50 46.25 0.84
CA LYS A 182 -14.00 47.62 0.70
C LYS A 182 -15.13 48.66 0.61
N ALA A 183 -16.24 48.33 -0.04
CA ALA A 183 -17.40 49.21 -0.12
C ALA A 183 -18.05 49.44 1.26
N LEU A 184 -18.10 48.42 2.12
CA LEU A 184 -18.60 48.54 3.49
C LEU A 184 -17.64 49.33 4.41
N GLN A 185 -16.34 49.24 4.19
CA GLN A 185 -15.33 49.96 4.98
C GLN A 185 -15.25 51.46 4.63
N GLN A 186 -15.58 51.84 3.39
CA GLN A 186 -15.76 53.25 3.01
C GLN A 186 -17.09 53.83 3.51
N ALA A 187 -18.14 53.02 3.66
CA ALA A 187 -19.42 53.47 4.22
C ALA A 187 -19.36 53.72 5.74
N SER A 188 -18.53 52.98 6.49
CA SER A 188 -18.39 53.17 7.95
C SER A 188 -17.42 54.30 8.34
N ALA A 189 -16.52 54.72 7.45
CA ALA A 189 -15.60 55.84 7.70
C ALA A 189 -16.22 57.23 7.45
N GLY A 190 -17.45 57.30 6.91
CA GLY A 190 -18.12 58.56 6.52
C GLY A 190 -19.07 59.18 7.55
N ILE A 191 -19.23 58.58 8.75
CA ILE A 191 -20.22 59.06 9.75
C ILE A 191 -19.54 59.31 11.09
N THR A 192 -18.72 60.36 11.20
CA THR A 192 -18.43 61.04 12.48
C THR A 192 -18.09 62.51 12.24
N ALA A 193 -19.13 63.35 12.08
CA ALA A 193 -19.04 64.79 12.31
C ALA A 193 -20.40 65.30 12.80
N GLY A 194 -20.60 65.26 14.12
CA GLY A 194 -21.67 66.00 14.79
C GLY A 194 -21.29 67.49 14.91
N PRO A 195 -22.27 68.41 14.99
CA PRO A 195 -22.06 69.85 14.78
C PRO A 195 -21.36 70.52 15.98
N PRO A 196 -20.65 71.64 15.78
CA PRO A 196 -20.06 72.39 16.88
C PRO A 196 -21.14 73.14 17.67
N ALA A 197 -21.08 73.03 18.99
CA ALA A 197 -21.89 73.78 19.93
C ALA A 197 -21.58 75.29 19.83
N SER A 198 -22.65 76.08 19.77
CA SER A 198 -22.61 77.53 19.94
C SER A 198 -22.15 77.89 21.35
N ARG A 199 -21.23 78.85 21.46
CA ARG A 199 -20.91 79.52 22.73
C ARG A 199 -21.05 81.02 22.52
N SER A 200 -22.02 81.58 23.23
CA SER A 200 -22.26 83.00 23.45
C SER A 200 -21.16 83.61 24.31
N GLU A 201 -20.65 84.77 23.89
CA GLU A 201 -20.52 86.02 24.66
C GLU A 201 -20.23 87.19 23.70
#